data_AF-A0A369LXX7-F1
#
_entry.id   AF-A0A369LXX7-F1
#
_cell.length_a   1.000
_cell.length_b   1.000
_cell.length_c   1.000
_cell.angle_alpha   90.00
_cell.angle_beta   90.00
_cell.angle_gamma   90.00
#
_symmetry.space_group_name_H-M   'P 1'
#
loop_
_entity.id
_entity.type
_entity.pdbx_description
1 polymer ?
#
loop_
_entity_poly.entity_id
_entity_poly.type
_entity_poly.pdbx_seq_one_letter_code
_entity_poly.pdbx_strand_id
1 'polypeptide(L)'
;MKRSMLIKVVGVVCAAAVMVAALAGCASQESAATKQQAENRQYMTQVNQVMEDLKSRLSSFTDAVSRGDVVGMRMQADNAFKALDELDKLTVPDDLKDVQQEYVDGSSKLKDALNSYIELYTEIDSATEAQPFDYSTYDQRIADIKSAYDEGIGKLQSGDNKATEKN
;
A
#
# COMPACT_ATOMS: atom_id res chain seq x y z
N MET A 1 35.21 -37.98 -15.34
CA MET A 1 34.60 -37.48 -16.59
C MET A 1 33.53 -36.46 -16.17
N LYS A 2 33.48 -35.17 -16.48
CA LYS A 2 34.21 -34.18 -17.31
C LYS A 2 34.10 -32.85 -16.49
N ARG A 3 35.19 -32.15 -16.15
CA ARG A 3 35.69 -30.89 -16.77
C ARG A 3 34.55 -29.93 -17.15
N SER A 4 34.43 -28.73 -16.60
CA SER A 4 35.29 -27.53 -16.76
C SER A 4 34.60 -26.36 -16.02
N MET A 5 35.18 -25.24 -15.57
CA MET A 5 36.53 -24.71 -15.49
C MET A 5 36.42 -23.44 -14.62
N LEU A 6 37.23 -23.33 -13.57
CA LEU A 6 37.56 -22.05 -12.92
C LEU A 6 38.77 -21.46 -13.65
N ILE A 7 38.65 -20.29 -14.28
CA ILE A 7 39.74 -19.34 -14.67
C ILE A 7 39.06 -17.96 -14.73
N LYS A 8 39.21 -17.06 -13.74
CA LYS A 8 40.30 -16.09 -13.49
C LYS A 8 40.46 -14.98 -14.56
N VAL A 9 40.17 -13.75 -14.08
CA VAL A 9 40.85 -12.47 -14.36
C VAL A 9 40.59 -11.84 -15.74
N VAL A 10 40.17 -10.57 -15.74
CA VAL A 10 40.93 -9.43 -16.29
C VAL A 10 40.02 -8.19 -16.21
N GLY A 11 40.42 -7.23 -15.37
CA GLY A 11 39.98 -5.84 -15.53
C GLY A 11 40.76 -5.20 -16.68
N VAL A 12 40.07 -4.48 -17.54
CA VAL A 12 40.66 -3.49 -18.44
C VAL A 12 39.81 -2.23 -18.38
N VAL A 13 40.35 -1.22 -17.72
CA VAL A 13 40.06 0.18 -18.00
C VAL A 13 40.63 0.48 -19.37
N CYS A 14 39.79 0.84 -20.34
CA CYS A 14 40.21 1.53 -21.55
C CYS A 14 39.23 2.66 -21.86
N ALA A 15 39.73 3.88 -21.64
CA ALA A 15 39.11 5.11 -22.08
C ALA A 15 39.24 5.29 -23.61
N ALA A 16 38.18 5.86 -24.18
CA ALA A 16 38.13 6.69 -25.38
C ALA A 16 38.60 6.11 -26.74
N ALA A 17 37.62 5.83 -27.60
CA ALA A 17 37.66 6.27 -28.99
C ALA A 17 36.21 6.53 -29.47
N VAL A 18 35.87 7.80 -29.64
CA VAL A 18 34.62 8.28 -30.23
C VAL A 18 34.62 7.92 -31.72
N MET A 19 33.64 7.13 -32.16
CA MET A 19 33.16 7.16 -33.55
C MET A 19 31.67 7.50 -33.55
N VAL A 20 31.41 8.78 -33.79
CA VAL A 20 30.11 9.31 -34.18
C VAL A 20 29.89 8.92 -35.65
N ALA A 21 28.96 7.99 -35.90
CA ALA A 21 28.11 7.93 -37.09
C ALA A 21 27.29 6.62 -37.11
N ALA A 22 26.14 6.62 -36.44
CA ALA A 22 24.93 5.79 -36.71
C ALA A 22 23.91 5.81 -35.55
N LEU A 23 24.16 6.53 -34.45
CA LEU A 23 23.25 6.58 -33.29
C LEU A 23 22.38 7.85 -33.31
N ALA A 24 21.49 7.98 -34.30
CA ALA A 24 20.36 8.92 -34.21
C ALA A 24 19.11 8.27 -33.59
N GLY A 25 19.20 7.00 -33.15
CA GLY A 25 18.09 6.24 -32.58
C GLY A 25 18.26 5.80 -31.12
N CYS A 26 19.45 5.94 -30.50
CA CYS A 26 19.73 5.34 -29.19
C CYS A 26 20.12 6.35 -28.07
N ALA A 27 20.19 7.66 -28.35
CA ALA A 27 20.38 8.67 -27.29
C ALA A 27 19.03 9.07 -26.62
N SER A 28 17.92 8.82 -27.31
CA SER A 28 16.56 9.10 -26.84
C SER A 28 16.05 8.09 -25.81
N GLN A 29 16.62 6.88 -25.80
CA GLN A 29 16.11 5.74 -25.03
C GLN A 29 16.69 5.67 -23.60
N GLU A 30 17.95 6.08 -23.40
CA GLU A 30 18.54 6.21 -22.04
C GLU A 30 17.89 7.33 -21.23
N SER A 31 17.46 8.41 -21.88
CA SER A 31 16.89 9.59 -21.23
C SER A 31 15.48 9.34 -20.68
N ALA A 32 14.63 8.64 -21.44
CA ALA A 32 13.25 8.33 -21.05
C ALA A 32 13.19 7.23 -19.98
N ALA A 33 13.97 6.16 -20.14
CA ALA A 33 14.03 5.07 -19.16
C ALA A 33 14.55 5.55 -17.79
N THR A 34 15.57 6.41 -17.78
CA THR A 34 16.12 6.98 -16.53
C THR A 34 15.10 7.89 -15.82
N LYS A 35 14.32 8.67 -16.60
CA LYS A 35 13.27 9.54 -16.05
C LYS A 35 12.11 8.73 -15.47
N GLN A 36 11.66 7.69 -16.17
CA GLN A 36 10.58 6.81 -15.72
C GLN A 36 10.94 6.07 -14.43
N GLN A 37 12.17 5.56 -14.33
CA GLN A 37 12.66 4.93 -13.11
C GLN A 37 12.80 5.94 -11.93
N ALA A 38 13.06 7.22 -12.22
CA ALA A 38 13.03 8.27 -11.19
C ALA A 38 11.60 8.55 -10.70
N GLU A 39 10.63 8.63 -11.61
CA GLU A 39 9.21 8.82 -11.29
C GLU A 39 8.66 7.64 -10.46
N ASN A 40 9.01 6.39 -10.81
CA ASN A 40 8.63 5.20 -10.03
C ASN A 40 9.17 5.25 -8.59
N ARG A 41 10.45 5.60 -8.41
CA ARG A 41 11.05 5.75 -7.08
C ARG A 41 10.42 6.87 -6.26
N GLN A 42 10.08 7.99 -6.91
CA GLN A 42 9.41 9.11 -6.26
C GLN A 42 7.98 8.71 -5.82
N TYR A 43 7.25 7.99 -6.66
CA TYR A 43 5.94 7.45 -6.31
C TYR A 43 6.05 6.52 -5.09
N MET A 44 6.97 5.54 -5.10
CA MET A 44 7.15 4.62 -3.97
C MET A 44 7.60 5.31 -2.68
N THR A 45 8.37 6.40 -2.78
CA THR A 45 8.71 7.22 -1.61
C THR A 45 7.47 7.85 -1.00
N GLN A 46 6.56 8.38 -1.82
CA GLN A 46 5.30 8.97 -1.35
C GLN A 46 4.36 7.90 -0.77
N VAL A 47 4.24 6.74 -1.43
CA VAL A 47 3.48 5.60 -0.91
C VAL A 47 3.98 5.23 0.48
N ASN A 48 5.29 5.02 0.65
CA ASN A 48 5.87 4.66 1.95
C ASN A 48 5.60 5.71 3.04
N GLN A 49 5.65 7.00 2.69
CA GLN A 49 5.32 8.08 3.62
C GLN A 49 3.86 8.01 4.08
N VAL A 50 2.93 7.82 3.14
CA VAL A 50 1.50 7.70 3.45
C VAL A 50 1.22 6.42 4.26
N MET A 51 1.90 5.32 3.96
CA MET A 51 1.75 4.05 4.66
C MET A 51 2.24 4.10 6.12
N GLU A 52 3.34 4.80 6.40
CA GLU A 52 3.79 5.04 7.77
C GLU A 52 2.82 5.95 8.54
N ASP A 53 2.26 6.98 7.90
CA ASP A 53 1.22 7.82 8.52
C ASP A 53 -0.05 7.01 8.79
N LEU A 54 -0.51 6.19 7.84
CA LEU A 54 -1.62 5.27 8.00
C LEU A 54 -1.41 4.35 9.20
N LYS A 55 -0.23 3.74 9.33
CA LYS A 55 0.11 2.85 10.45
C LYS A 55 0.00 3.57 11.80
N SER A 56 0.50 4.80 11.89
CA SER A 56 0.37 5.62 13.10
C SER A 56 -1.10 5.89 13.46
N ARG A 57 -1.94 6.19 12.46
CA ARG A 57 -3.37 6.44 12.64
C ARG A 57 -4.15 5.17 13.02
N LEU A 58 -3.81 4.02 12.42
CA LEU A 58 -4.37 2.73 12.81
C LEU A 58 -3.98 2.32 14.24
N SER A 59 -2.77 2.67 14.69
CA SER A 59 -2.38 2.51 16.10
C SER A 59 -3.27 3.35 17.01
N SER A 60 -3.50 4.62 16.66
CA SER A 60 -4.38 5.51 17.44
C SER A 60 -5.83 5.02 17.46
N PHE A 61 -6.31 4.45 16.36
CA PHE A 61 -7.61 3.77 16.30
C PHE A 61 -7.65 2.58 17.26
N THR A 62 -6.63 1.72 17.23
CA THR A 62 -6.51 0.56 18.14
C THR A 62 -6.49 0.99 19.61
N ASP A 63 -5.82 2.10 19.92
CA ASP A 63 -5.83 2.67 21.27
C ASP A 63 -7.25 3.11 21.67
N ALA A 64 -8.01 3.74 20.77
CA ALA A 64 -9.42 4.07 21.03
C ALA A 64 -10.29 2.82 21.23
N VAL A 65 -10.06 1.78 20.41
CA VAL A 65 -10.70 0.46 20.57
C VAL A 65 -10.46 -0.11 21.96
N SER A 66 -9.21 -0.09 22.43
CA SER A 66 -8.85 -0.63 23.76
C SER A 66 -9.54 0.09 24.93
N ARG A 67 -9.96 1.34 24.73
CA ARG A 67 -10.70 2.15 25.72
C ARG A 67 -12.21 2.02 25.61
N GLY A 68 -12.73 1.33 24.59
CA GLY A 68 -14.17 1.30 24.30
C GLY A 68 -14.73 2.66 23.87
N ASP A 69 -13.88 3.58 23.41
CA ASP A 69 -14.24 4.96 23.09
C ASP A 69 -14.74 5.05 21.64
N VAL A 70 -16.03 4.81 21.40
CA VAL A 70 -16.62 4.78 20.04
C VAL A 70 -16.48 6.12 19.30
N VAL A 71 -16.55 7.25 20.01
CA VAL A 71 -16.33 8.59 19.44
C VAL A 71 -14.87 8.75 19.02
N GLY A 72 -13.93 8.33 19.88
CA GLY A 72 -12.51 8.28 19.57
C GLY A 72 -12.21 7.34 18.40
N MET A 73 -12.82 6.16 18.34
CA MET A 73 -12.68 5.22 17.23
C MET A 73 -13.08 5.89 15.92
N ARG A 74 -14.24 6.57 15.88
CA ARG A 74 -14.69 7.29 14.69
C ARG A 74 -13.71 8.38 14.25
N MET A 75 -13.28 9.21 15.18
CA MET A 75 -12.31 10.27 14.90
C MET A 75 -10.99 9.72 14.34
N GLN A 76 -10.47 8.63 14.91
CA GLN A 76 -9.22 8.04 14.44
C GLN A 76 -9.39 7.28 13.12
N ALA A 77 -10.53 6.65 12.87
CA ALA A 77 -10.85 6.09 11.57
C ALA A 77 -10.93 7.18 10.50
N ASP A 78 -11.62 8.29 10.76
CA ASP A 78 -11.68 9.43 9.83
C ASP A 78 -10.28 9.99 9.55
N ASN A 79 -9.38 9.99 10.54
CA ASN A 79 -7.98 10.32 10.32
C ASN A 79 -7.28 9.29 9.43
N ALA A 80 -7.44 7.99 9.68
CA ALA A 80 -6.88 6.95 8.82
C ALA A 80 -7.42 7.06 7.38
N PHE A 81 -8.70 7.39 7.21
CA PHE A 81 -9.32 7.57 5.89
C PHE A 81 -8.67 8.70 5.10
N LYS A 82 -8.25 9.79 5.75
CA LYS A 82 -7.49 10.86 5.08
C LYS A 82 -6.17 10.35 4.51
N ALA A 83 -5.42 9.53 5.25
CA ALA A 83 -4.18 8.94 4.75
C ALA A 83 -4.45 8.00 3.57
N LEU A 84 -5.50 7.16 3.65
CA LEU A 84 -5.92 6.31 2.54
C LEU A 84 -6.36 7.13 1.30
N ASP A 85 -7.10 8.22 1.50
CA ASP A 85 -7.49 9.13 0.43
C ASP A 85 -6.28 9.86 -0.19
N GLU A 86 -5.24 10.15 0.59
CA GLU A 86 -3.98 10.70 0.10
C GLU A 86 -3.23 9.69 -0.77
N LEU A 87 -3.21 8.42 -0.37
CA LEU A 87 -2.67 7.31 -1.18
C LEU A 87 -3.39 7.19 -2.52
N ASP A 88 -4.72 7.28 -2.50
CA ASP A 88 -5.58 7.18 -3.69
C ASP A 88 -5.38 8.36 -4.66
N LYS A 89 -4.84 9.49 -4.18
CA LYS A 89 -4.64 10.75 -4.95
C LYS A 89 -3.21 10.97 -5.43
N LEU A 90 -2.28 10.07 -5.12
CA LEU A 90 -0.89 10.20 -5.58
C LEU A 90 -0.84 10.28 -7.12
N THR A 91 0.10 11.06 -7.65
CA THR A 91 0.35 11.08 -9.09
C THR A 91 1.03 9.77 -9.47
N VAL A 92 0.34 8.95 -10.27
CA VAL A 92 0.75 7.59 -10.61
C VAL A 92 1.51 7.60 -11.94
N PRO A 93 2.76 7.08 -11.99
CA PRO A 93 3.43 6.77 -13.24
C PRO A 93 2.65 5.73 -14.06
N ASP A 94 2.67 5.83 -15.39
CA ASP A 94 1.86 4.96 -16.26
C ASP A 94 2.10 3.45 -16.01
N ASP A 95 3.35 3.07 -15.72
CA ASP A 95 3.74 1.67 -15.48
C ASP A 95 3.28 1.12 -14.13
N LEU A 96 2.82 2.00 -13.21
CA LEU A 96 2.42 1.66 -11.85
C LEU A 96 0.91 1.74 -11.63
N LYS A 97 0.10 1.85 -12.68
CA LYS A 97 -1.37 1.90 -12.56
C LYS A 97 -1.96 0.63 -11.93
N ASP A 98 -1.39 -0.53 -12.24
CA ASP A 98 -1.77 -1.82 -11.65
C ASP A 98 -1.32 -1.96 -10.19
N VAL A 99 -0.23 -1.29 -9.81
CA VAL A 99 0.22 -1.14 -8.42
C VAL A 99 -0.74 -0.24 -7.66
N GLN A 100 -1.07 0.94 -8.21
CA GLN A 100 -2.05 1.85 -7.61
C GLN A 100 -3.41 1.18 -7.40
N GLN A 101 -3.87 0.34 -8.34
CA GLN A 101 -5.14 -0.33 -8.19
C GLN A 101 -5.17 -1.24 -6.95
N GLU A 102 -4.08 -1.94 -6.64
CA GLU A 102 -3.99 -2.74 -5.41
C GLU A 102 -4.07 -1.86 -4.16
N TYR A 103 -3.43 -0.69 -4.17
CA TYR A 103 -3.54 0.26 -3.07
C TYR A 103 -4.96 0.81 -2.90
N VAL A 104 -5.63 1.19 -4.00
CA VAL A 104 -7.02 1.70 -3.97
C VAL A 104 -7.99 0.63 -3.49
N ASP A 105 -7.86 -0.61 -3.98
CA ASP A 105 -8.65 -1.74 -3.51
C ASP A 105 -8.44 -1.97 -2.00
N GLY A 106 -7.18 -1.96 -1.56
CA GLY A 106 -6.82 -2.11 -0.15
C GLY A 106 -7.37 -0.98 0.73
N SER A 107 -7.25 0.27 0.29
CA SER A 107 -7.82 1.45 0.92
C SER A 107 -9.33 1.31 1.11
N SER A 108 -10.07 0.90 0.08
CA SER A 108 -11.52 0.71 0.16
C SER A 108 -11.87 -0.35 1.21
N LYS A 109 -11.20 -1.50 1.18
CA LYS A 109 -11.45 -2.61 2.12
C LYS A 109 -11.16 -2.24 3.57
N LEU A 110 -10.09 -1.49 3.81
CA LEU A 110 -9.78 -0.98 5.15
C LEU A 110 -10.81 0.04 5.64
N LYS A 111 -11.28 0.94 4.75
CA LYS A 111 -12.35 1.89 5.09
C LYS A 111 -13.62 1.16 5.50
N ASP A 112 -14.03 0.17 4.72
CA ASP A 112 -15.23 -0.64 4.97
C ASP A 112 -15.12 -1.42 6.29
N ALA A 113 -13.96 -2.04 6.55
CA ALA A 113 -13.73 -2.80 7.78
C ALA A 113 -13.77 -1.90 9.03
N LEU A 114 -13.09 -0.75 8.99
CA LEU A 114 -13.07 0.20 10.12
C LEU A 114 -14.46 0.78 10.39
N ASN A 115 -15.21 1.16 9.35
CA ASN A 115 -16.58 1.63 9.49
C ASN A 115 -17.49 0.55 10.08
N SER A 116 -17.43 -0.68 9.55
CA SER A 116 -18.25 -1.80 10.03
C SER A 116 -17.95 -2.12 11.50
N TYR A 117 -16.68 -2.02 11.91
CA TYR A 117 -16.28 -2.16 13.32
C TYR A 117 -16.90 -1.06 14.19
N ILE A 118 -16.77 0.20 13.79
CA ILE A 118 -17.35 1.33 14.54
C ILE A 118 -18.87 1.21 14.64
N GLU A 119 -19.54 0.85 13.55
CA GLU A 119 -20.99 0.67 13.51
C GLU A 119 -21.44 -0.44 14.47
N LEU A 120 -20.75 -1.59 14.46
CA LEU A 120 -21.03 -2.68 15.40
C LEU A 120 -20.93 -2.22 16.86
N TYR A 121 -19.84 -1.53 17.22
CA TYR A 121 -19.65 -1.09 18.60
C TYR A 121 -20.54 0.08 19.00
N THR A 122 -20.93 0.93 18.03
CA THR A 122 -21.92 1.99 18.24
C THR A 122 -23.31 1.40 18.49
N GLU A 123 -23.68 0.34 17.77
CA GLU A 123 -24.92 -0.39 17.98
C GLU A 123 -24.96 -1.05 19.37
N ILE A 124 -23.85 -1.65 19.79
CA ILE A 124 -23.70 -2.22 21.14
C ILE A 124 -23.82 -1.13 22.21
N ASP A 125 -23.14 0.01 22.04
CA ASP A 125 -23.17 1.14 22.97
C ASP A 125 -24.57 1.78 23.09
N SER A 126 -25.32 1.77 21.98
CA SER A 126 -26.67 2.33 21.92
C SER A 126 -27.77 1.37 22.40
N ALA A 127 -27.43 0.12 22.70
CA ALA A 127 -28.40 -0.90 23.11
C ALA A 127 -29.02 -0.58 24.48
N THR A 128 -30.30 -0.92 24.65
CA THR A 128 -31.04 -0.70 25.90
C THR A 128 -31.78 -1.97 26.32
N GLU A 129 -32.33 -2.01 27.53
CA GLU A 129 -33.15 -3.15 27.95
C GLU A 129 -34.40 -3.36 27.07
N ALA A 130 -34.98 -2.27 26.55
CA ALA A 130 -36.14 -2.32 25.67
C ALA A 130 -35.78 -2.71 24.23
N GLN A 131 -34.54 -2.47 23.83
CA GLN A 131 -34.01 -2.81 22.51
C GLN A 131 -32.58 -3.35 22.67
N PRO A 132 -32.44 -4.63 23.10
CA PRO A 132 -31.14 -5.23 23.33
C PRO A 132 -30.42 -5.47 22.01
N PHE A 133 -29.09 -5.51 22.07
CA PHE A 133 -28.25 -5.89 20.95
C PHE A 133 -28.47 -7.38 20.59
N ASP A 134 -28.56 -7.69 19.29
CA ASP A 134 -28.67 -9.06 18.81
C ASP A 134 -27.30 -9.74 18.70
N TYR A 135 -26.92 -10.45 19.75
CA TYR A 135 -25.68 -11.20 19.80
C TYR A 135 -25.64 -12.43 18.88
N SER A 136 -26.76 -12.85 18.27
CA SER A 136 -26.77 -14.05 17.41
C SER A 136 -25.96 -13.88 16.13
N THR A 137 -25.76 -12.63 15.67
CA THR A 137 -24.98 -12.31 14.47
C THR A 137 -23.58 -11.76 14.78
N TYR A 138 -23.25 -11.56 16.07
CA TYR A 138 -22.02 -10.89 16.50
C TYR A 138 -20.76 -11.58 15.95
N ASP A 139 -20.64 -12.89 16.14
CA ASP A 139 -19.46 -13.65 15.72
C ASP A 139 -19.25 -13.59 14.20
N GLN A 140 -20.33 -13.68 13.42
CA GLN A 140 -20.26 -13.57 11.96
C GLN A 140 -19.83 -12.16 11.54
N ARG A 141 -20.40 -11.11 12.14
CA ARG A 141 -20.04 -9.72 11.84
C ARG A 141 -18.57 -9.45 12.15
N ILE A 142 -18.06 -9.94 13.28
CA ILE A 142 -16.63 -9.84 13.62
C ILE A 142 -15.76 -10.59 12.60
N ALA A 143 -16.17 -11.79 12.19
CA ALA A 143 -15.45 -12.56 11.17
C ALA A 143 -15.40 -11.82 9.83
N ASP A 144 -16.51 -11.23 9.39
CA ASP A 144 -16.60 -10.47 8.15
C ASP A 144 -15.74 -9.19 8.19
N ILE A 145 -15.79 -8.45 9.31
CA ILE A 145 -14.94 -7.28 9.54
C ILE A 145 -13.47 -7.66 9.47
N LYS A 146 -13.08 -8.76 10.15
CA LYS A 146 -11.71 -9.24 10.14
C LYS A 146 -11.28 -9.64 8.73
N SER A 147 -12.13 -10.35 8.00
CA SER A 147 -11.86 -10.77 6.63
C SER A 147 -11.63 -9.56 5.72
N ALA A 148 -12.47 -8.53 5.81
CA ALA A 148 -12.31 -7.30 5.04
C ALA A 148 -11.02 -6.55 5.40
N TYR A 149 -10.68 -6.48 6.69
CA TYR A 149 -9.43 -5.88 7.15
C TYR A 149 -8.21 -6.63 6.60
N ASP A 150 -8.18 -7.95 6.74
CA ASP A 150 -7.08 -8.80 6.27
C ASP A 150 -6.95 -8.72 4.73
N GLU A 151 -8.06 -8.72 4.00
CA GLU A 151 -8.08 -8.52 2.55
C GLU A 151 -7.49 -7.15 2.18
N GLY A 152 -7.87 -6.10 2.90
CA GLY A 152 -7.32 -4.75 2.72
C GLY A 152 -5.82 -4.70 2.92
N ILE A 153 -5.30 -5.27 4.02
CA ILE A 153 -3.85 -5.36 4.26
C ILE A 153 -3.15 -6.19 3.17
N GLY A 154 -3.73 -7.32 2.78
CA GLY A 154 -3.19 -8.18 1.73
C GLY A 154 -3.08 -7.46 0.38
N LYS A 155 -4.04 -6.59 0.07
CA LYS A 155 -4.03 -5.73 -1.12
C LYS A 155 -2.93 -4.67 -1.07
N LEU A 156 -2.75 -4.00 0.08
CA LEU A 156 -1.63 -3.06 0.24
C LEU A 156 -0.27 -3.76 0.05
N GLN A 157 -0.08 -4.95 0.64
CA GLN A 157 1.13 -5.75 0.47
C GLN A 157 1.33 -6.24 -0.97
N SER A 158 0.24 -6.59 -1.67
CA SER A 158 0.24 -6.94 -3.09
C SER A 158 0.74 -5.76 -3.94
N GLY A 159 0.31 -4.54 -3.63
CA GLY A 159 0.84 -3.31 -4.25
C GLY A 159 2.35 -3.19 -4.07
N ASP A 160 2.85 -3.34 -2.84
CA ASP A 160 4.29 -3.26 -2.54
C ASP A 160 5.12 -4.31 -3.29
N ASN A 161 4.60 -5.54 -3.36
CA ASN A 161 5.25 -6.64 -4.08
C ASN A 161 5.33 -6.34 -5.58
N LYS A 162 4.22 -5.94 -6.20
CA LYS A 162 4.19 -5.57 -7.62
C LYS A 162 5.08 -4.36 -7.93
N ALA A 163 5.17 -3.40 -7.02
CA ALA A 163 6.06 -2.26 -7.17
C ALA A 163 7.53 -2.67 -7.17
N THR A 164 7.90 -3.66 -6.36
CA THR A 164 9.27 -4.19 -6.29
C THR A 164 9.68 -4.87 -7.60
N GLU A 165 8.75 -5.54 -8.28
CA GLU A 165 9.00 -6.17 -9.59
C GLU A 165 9.23 -5.16 -10.74
N LYS A 166 8.87 -3.88 -10.53
CA LYS A 166 8.92 -2.81 -11.54
C LYS A 166 10.02 -1.77 -11.31
N ASN A 167 10.84 -1.93 -10.27
CA ASN A 167 11.96 -1.05 -9.92
C ASN A 167 13.31 -1.69 -10.26
#